data_AF-J3MWY0-F1
#
_entry.id   AF-J3MWY0-F1
#
_cell.length_a   1.000
_cell.length_b   1.000
_cell.length_c   1.000
_cell.angle_alpha   90.00
_cell.angle_beta   90.00
_cell.angle_gamma   90.00
#
_symmetry.space_group_name_H-M   'P 1'
#
loop_
_entity.id
_entity.type
_entity.pdbx_description
1 polymer ?
#
loop_
_entity_poly.entity_id
_entity_poly.type
_entity_poly.pdbx_seq_one_letter_code
_entity_poly.pdbx_strand_id
1 'polypeptide(L)' 'DAERRLLCSLFLAAALFGVASAATRRHDWDISHQFASPDGVRKLAVTINGHTPGPTIRAAQ' A
#
# COMPACT_ATOMS: atom_id res chain seq x y z
N ASP A 1 0.51 -21.76 -41.50
CA ASP A 1 1.64 -21.85 -40.55
C ASP A 1 2.02 -20.56 -39.83
N ALA A 2 2.20 -19.42 -40.52
CA ALA A 2 2.61 -18.16 -39.90
C ALA A 2 1.59 -17.62 -38.86
N GLU A 3 0.30 -17.65 -39.19
CA GLU A 3 -0.79 -17.19 -38.31
C GLU A 3 -0.86 -17.97 -36.99
N ARG A 4 -0.75 -19.29 -37.06
CA ARG A 4 -0.71 -20.16 -35.88
C ARG A 4 0.50 -19.88 -34.99
N ARG A 5 1.66 -19.57 -35.59
CA ARG A 5 2.86 -19.17 -34.84
C ARG A 5 2.66 -17.81 -34.16
N LEU A 6 2.04 -16.86 -34.86
CA LEU A 6 1.74 -15.53 -34.33
C LEU A 6 0.80 -15.63 -33.11
N LEU A 7 -0.28 -16.41 -33.23
CA LEU A 7 -1.23 -16.65 -32.13
C LEU A 7 -0.55 -17.31 -30.92
N CYS A 8 0.31 -18.31 -31.15
CA CYS A 8 1.09 -18.93 -30.08
C CYS A 8 2.02 -17.91 -29.38
N SER A 9 2.69 -17.03 -30.14
CA SER A 9 3.55 -16.00 -29.54
C SER A 9 2.77 -14.96 -28.73
N LEU A 10 1.58 -14.55 -29.19
CA LEU A 10 0.69 -13.66 -28.45
C LEU A 10 0.18 -14.30 -27.15
N PHE A 11 -0.17 -15.58 -27.20
CA PHE A 11 -0.61 -16.33 -26.02
C PHE A 11 0.53 -16.51 -25.00
N LEU A 12 1.75 -16.81 -25.46
CA LEU A 12 2.93 -16.87 -24.60
C LEU A 12 3.24 -15.52 -23.97
N ALA A 13 3.16 -14.43 -24.74
CA ALA A 13 3.37 -13.09 -24.21
C ALA A 13 2.34 -12.78 -23.11
N ALA A 14 1.05 -13.00 -23.36
CA ALA A 14 0.00 -12.77 -22.37
C ALA A 14 0.20 -13.61 -21.08
N ALA A 15 0.67 -14.85 -21.20
CA ALA A 15 0.96 -15.71 -20.06
C ALA A 15 2.22 -15.26 -19.27
N LEU A 16 3.25 -14.77 -19.97
CA LEU A 16 4.49 -14.29 -19.35
C LEU A 16 4.32 -12.94 -18.64
N PHE A 17 3.43 -12.08 -19.14
CA PHE A 17 3.21 -10.75 -18.54
C PHE A 17 2.29 -10.76 -17.31
N GLY A 18 1.64 -11.89 -17.00
CA GLY A 18 0.90 -12.10 -15.76
C GLY A 18 -0.27 -11.13 -15.51
N VAL A 19 -1.25 -11.56 -14.72
CA VAL A 19 -2.32 -10.67 -14.26
C VAL A 19 -1.77 -9.85 -13.09
N ALA A 20 -1.32 -8.61 -13.34
CA ALA A 20 -0.97 -7.68 -12.28
C ALA A 20 -2.23 -7.40 -11.44
N SER A 21 -2.15 -7.64 -10.13
CA SER A 21 -3.25 -7.37 -9.20
C SER A 21 -2.85 -6.25 -8.25
N ALA A 22 -3.64 -5.19 -8.19
CA ALA A 22 -3.44 -4.08 -7.27
C ALA A 22 -4.66 -3.93 -6.37
N ALA A 23 -4.43 -3.69 -5.08
CA ALA A 23 -5.48 -3.43 -4.10
C ALA A 23 -5.44 -1.97 -3.64
N THR A 24 -6.55 -1.25 -3.80
CA THR A 24 -6.70 0.08 -3.20
C THR A 24 -7.16 -0.06 -1.75
N ARG A 25 -6.45 0.59 -0.83
CA ARG A 25 -6.83 0.69 0.58
C ARG A 25 -7.09 2.16 0.91
N ARG A 26 -8.29 2.44 1.43
CA ARG A 26 -8.64 3.75 1.98
C ARG A 26 -8.38 3.72 3.49
N HIS A 27 -7.80 4.80 3.98
CA HIS A 27 -7.57 5.02 5.40
C HIS A 27 -8.20 6.36 5.76
N ASP A 28 -8.90 6.38 6.89
CA ASP A 28 -9.44 7.60 7.47
C ASP A 28 -8.49 8.06 8.58
N TRP A 29 -8.18 9.35 8.56
CA TRP A 29 -7.18 9.96 9.43
C TRP A 29 -7.86 11.06 10.24
N ASP A 30 -7.94 10.85 11.55
CA ASP A 30 -8.25 11.89 12.50
C ASP A 30 -6.95 12.51 13.03
N ILE A 31 -6.80 13.82 12.88
CA ILE A 31 -5.60 14.55 13.28
C ILE A 31 -5.89 15.28 14.58
N SER A 32 -5.19 14.92 15.64
CA SER A 32 -5.45 15.45 16.97
C SER A 32 -4.17 15.86 17.69
N HIS A 33 -4.30 16.74 18.69
CA HIS A 33 -3.24 17.06 19.61
C HIS A 33 -3.40 16.22 20.89
N GLN A 34 -2.39 15.46 21.26
CA GLN A 34 -2.41 14.62 22.46
C GLN A 34 -1.10 14.71 23.21
N PHE A 35 -1.16 14.62 24.55
CA PHE A 35 0.05 14.51 25.33
C PHE A 35 0.64 13.11 25.22
N ALA A 36 1.89 13.02 24.80
CA ALA A 36 2.65 11.77 24.67
C ALA A 36 4.04 11.90 25.29
N SER A 37 4.69 10.78 25.57
CA SER A 37 6.03 10.71 26.18
C SER A 37 6.96 9.70 25.49
N PRO A 38 7.16 9.78 24.15
CA PRO A 38 7.96 8.80 23.43
C PRO A 38 9.45 8.80 23.84
N ASP A 39 9.93 9.93 24.36
CA ASP A 39 11.27 10.14 24.90
C ASP A 39 11.31 10.09 26.44
N GLY A 40 10.23 9.62 27.09
CA GLY A 40 10.07 9.62 28.54
C GLY A 40 9.65 10.97 29.15
N VAL A 41 9.47 12.02 28.34
CA VAL A 41 9.01 13.35 28.82
C VAL A 41 7.65 13.69 28.21
N ARG A 42 6.67 14.03 29.05
CA ARG A 42 5.30 14.34 28.59
C ARG A 42 5.24 15.69 27.89
N LYS A 43 4.92 15.67 26.60
CA LYS A 43 4.79 16.86 25.74
C LYS A 43 3.56 16.76 24.85
N LEU A 44 3.05 17.89 24.38
CA LEU A 44 1.99 17.91 23.38
C LEU A 44 2.57 17.42 22.04
N ALA A 45 1.93 16.43 21.44
CA ALA A 45 2.28 15.86 20.16
C ALA A 45 1.07 15.94 19.20
N VAL A 46 1.34 16.12 17.91
CA VAL A 46 0.35 15.91 16.86
C VAL A 46 0.32 14.42 16.55
N THR A 47 -0.86 13.82 16.62
CA THR A 47 -1.05 12.38 16.44
C THR A 47 -2.07 12.10 15.34
N ILE A 48 -1.98 10.89 14.80
CA ILE A 48 -2.92 10.35 13.82
C ILE A 48 -3.70 9.25 14.53
N ASN A 49 -5.02 9.36 14.50
CA ASN A 49 -5.95 8.44 15.17
C ASN A 49 -5.62 8.27 16.66
N GLY A 50 -4.99 9.29 17.28
CA GLY A 50 -4.58 9.27 18.67
C GLY A 50 -3.36 8.41 19.03
N HIS A 51 -2.59 7.97 18.04
CA HIS A 51 -1.45 7.08 18.29
C HIS A 51 -0.09 7.75 18.04
N THR A 52 0.89 7.34 18.87
CA THR A 52 2.33 7.64 18.73
C THR A 52 3.13 6.36 19.03
N PRO A 53 3.77 5.70 18.04
CA PRO A 53 3.74 6.03 16.61
C PRO A 53 2.33 5.88 16.01
N GLY A 54 2.06 6.63 14.95
CA GLY A 54 0.79 6.54 14.21
C GLY A 54 0.60 5.16 13.53
N PRO A 55 -0.60 4.89 13.01
CA PRO A 55 -0.91 3.63 12.34
C PRO A 55 -0.01 3.40 11.11
N THR A 56 0.40 2.15 10.90
CA THR A 56 1.24 1.75 9.75
C THR A 56 0.40 1.55 8.49
N ILE A 57 0.80 2.19 7.38
CA ILE A 57 0.23 1.91 6.05
C ILE A 57 0.83 0.62 5.51
N ARG A 58 -0.02 -0.33 5.10
CA ARG A 58 0.40 -1.60 4.49
C ARG A 58 -0.03 -1.64 3.02
N ALA A 59 0.93 -1.93 2.15
CA ALA A 59 0.71 -2.11 0.71
C ALA A 59 1.51 -3.31 0.20
N ALA A 60 1.04 -3.90 -0.90
CA ALA A 60 1.74 -4.95 -1.64
C ALA A 60 2.22 -4.36 -2.98
N GLN A 61 3.42 -4.77 -3.43
CA GLN A 61 4.00 -4.41 -4.72
C GLN A 61 3.66 -5.46 -5.78
#